data_AF-A0A542G0L5-F1
#
_entry.id   AF-A0A542G0L5-F1
#
_cell.length_a   1.000
_cell.length_b   1.000
_cell.length_c   1.000
_cell.angle_alpha   90.00
_cell.angle_beta   90.00
_cell.angle_gamma   90.00
#
_symmetry.space_group_name_H-M   'P 1'
#
loop_
_entity.id
_entity.type
_entity.pdbx_description
1 polymer ?
#
loop_
_entity_poly.entity_id
_entity_poly.type
_entity_poly.pdbx_seq_one_letter_code
_entity_poly.pdbx_strand_id
1 'polypeptide(L)'
;MALDPAVQKLLVERPYFYATGMKRTVYAYTKEEWGIGGSQPTGNYSVHTTTGLFVVTALMTVPALWAPLMLIIALASLNLIVVVFGLLATVLFTGGWLLGIKNLRHEWRASRLRRLKGLPKPRFALTDDQARAWFEANPSGIDITRNNFPDSTRPFPGEA
;
A
#
# COMPACT_ATOMS: atom_id res chain seq x y z
N MET A 1 -0.67 -6.76 16.51
CA MET A 1 -2.09 -6.82 16.86
C MET A 1 -2.70 -7.91 15.99
N ALA A 2 -3.08 -9.05 16.57
CA ALA A 2 -3.68 -10.15 15.83
C ALA A 2 -5.14 -9.76 15.49
N LEU A 3 -5.52 -9.86 14.22
CA LEU A 3 -6.90 -9.66 13.80
C LEU A 3 -7.78 -10.77 14.40
N ASP A 4 -9.00 -10.39 14.81
CA ASP A 4 -10.01 -11.32 15.29
C ASP A 4 -10.23 -12.44 14.25
N PRO A 5 -10.24 -13.73 14.64
CA PRO A 5 -10.43 -14.86 13.73
C PRO A 5 -11.73 -14.78 12.90
N ALA A 6 -12.79 -14.14 13.40
CA ALA A 6 -14.02 -13.92 12.65
C ALA A 6 -13.82 -12.92 11.50
N VAL A 7 -13.10 -11.83 11.77
CA VAL A 7 -12.67 -10.85 10.77
C VAL A 7 -11.71 -11.49 9.77
N GLN A 8 -10.84 -12.38 10.24
CA GLN A 8 -9.90 -13.10 9.39
C GLN A 8 -10.61 -14.08 8.43
N LYS A 9 -11.69 -14.73 8.88
CA LYS A 9 -12.51 -15.61 8.04
C LYS A 9 -13.31 -14.83 6.99
N LEU A 10 -13.91 -13.70 7.36
CA LEU A 10 -14.60 -12.80 6.42
C LEU A 10 -13.65 -12.20 5.36
N LEU A 11 -12.41 -11.88 5.74
CA LEU A 11 -11.36 -11.45 4.81
C LEU A 11 -10.89 -12.55 3.85
N VAL A 12 -11.13 -13.83 4.18
CA VAL A 12 -10.76 -14.98 3.36
C VAL A 12 -11.88 -15.36 2.38
N GLU A 13 -13.16 -15.16 2.74
CA GLU A 13 -14.30 -15.64 1.95
C GLU A 13 -14.95 -14.59 1.03
N ARG A 14 -14.67 -13.28 1.20
CA ARG A 14 -15.31 -12.25 0.35
C ARG A 14 -14.73 -12.19 -1.07
N PRO A 15 -15.57 -12.09 -2.11
CA PRO A 15 -15.11 -12.07 -3.50
C PRO A 15 -14.46 -10.74 -3.90
N TYR A 16 -14.95 -9.63 -3.34
CA TYR A 16 -14.51 -8.28 -3.69
C TYR A 16 -14.26 -7.41 -2.47
N PHE A 17 -13.25 -6.55 -2.60
CA PHE A 17 -12.97 -5.40 -1.76
C PHE A 17 -13.26 -4.13 -2.53
N TYR A 18 -13.84 -3.13 -1.88
CA TYR A 18 -14.28 -1.91 -2.54
C TYR A 18 -13.42 -0.71 -2.14
N ALA A 19 -12.94 0.03 -3.13
CA ALA A 19 -12.22 1.27 -2.89
C ALA A 19 -12.40 2.28 -4.00
N THR A 20 -12.18 3.54 -3.64
CA THR A 20 -12.10 4.63 -4.62
C THR A 20 -10.68 4.85 -5.09
N GLY A 21 -10.56 5.21 -6.37
CA GLY A 21 -9.31 5.72 -6.95
C GLY A 21 -9.16 7.22 -6.75
N MET A 22 -8.43 7.87 -7.65
CA MET A 22 -8.29 9.34 -7.66
C MET A 22 -9.54 10.06 -8.21
N LYS A 23 -10.32 9.36 -9.04
CA LYS A 23 -11.65 9.76 -9.46
C LYS A 23 -12.64 9.15 -8.46
N ARG A 24 -13.75 9.83 -8.14
CA ARG A 24 -14.83 9.34 -7.23
C ARG A 24 -15.57 8.08 -7.74
N THR A 25 -14.98 7.36 -8.69
CA THR A 25 -15.44 6.07 -9.19
C THR A 25 -15.05 5.00 -8.16
N VAL A 26 -16.01 4.13 -7.84
CA VAL A 26 -15.78 2.96 -6.99
C VAL A 26 -15.33 1.80 -7.86
N TYR A 27 -14.31 1.09 -7.42
CA TYR A 27 -13.81 -0.12 -8.08
C TYR A 27 -13.92 -1.29 -7.11
N ALA A 28 -14.26 -2.45 -7.67
CA ALA A 28 -14.18 -3.72 -6.97
C ALA A 28 -12.84 -4.39 -7.30
N TYR A 29 -12.17 -4.86 -6.26
CA TYR A 29 -10.87 -5.51 -6.36
C TYR A 29 -11.01 -6.92 -5.80
N THR A 30 -10.55 -7.92 -6.55
CA THR A 30 -10.32 -9.24 -5.97
C THR A 30 -9.24 -9.18 -4.88
N LYS A 31 -9.14 -10.22 -4.04
CA LYS A 31 -8.08 -10.33 -3.03
C LYS A 31 -6.68 -10.17 -3.62
N GLU A 32 -6.45 -10.78 -4.79
CA GLU A 32 -5.19 -10.66 -5.51
C GLU A 32 -4.92 -9.22 -5.96
N GLU A 33 -5.94 -8.55 -6.50
CA GLU A 33 -5.83 -7.16 -6.99
C GLU A 33 -5.63 -6.16 -5.86
N TRP A 34 -6.28 -6.38 -4.72
CA TRP A 34 -6.07 -5.60 -3.52
C TRP A 34 -4.62 -5.73 -3.02
N GLY A 35 -4.07 -6.95 -3.05
CA GLY A 35 -2.69 -7.24 -2.67
C GLY A 35 -1.63 -6.56 -3.55
N ILE A 36 -1.99 -6.08 -4.74
CA ILE A 36 -1.12 -5.33 -5.68
C ILE A 36 -0.96 -3.86 -5.23
N GLY A 37 -0.99 -3.59 -3.92
CA GLY A 37 -0.59 -2.30 -3.33
C GLY A 37 -1.70 -1.49 -2.66
N GLY A 38 -2.78 -2.14 -2.23
CA GLY A 38 -3.52 -1.69 -1.06
C GLY A 38 -2.77 -2.08 0.21
N SER A 39 -2.64 -1.15 1.16
CA SER A 39 -2.45 -1.56 2.56
C SER A 39 -3.69 -2.35 3.02
N GLN A 40 -3.57 -3.12 4.09
CA GLN A 40 -4.59 -4.04 4.61
C GLN A 40 -6.04 -3.53 4.42
N PRO A 41 -6.99 -4.42 4.10
CA PRO A 41 -8.40 -4.07 3.85
C PRO A 41 -9.15 -3.48 5.05
N THR A 42 -8.47 -3.24 6.17
CA THR A 42 -9.00 -2.71 7.41
C THR A 42 -8.14 -1.54 7.89
N GLY A 43 -8.74 -0.35 7.96
CA GLY A 43 -8.12 0.84 8.57
C GLY A 43 -7.97 2.02 7.61
N ASN A 44 -8.13 3.22 8.17
CA ASN A 44 -7.97 4.50 7.47
C ASN A 44 -6.48 4.80 7.25
N TYR A 45 -5.83 4.05 6.36
CA TYR A 45 -4.42 4.25 6.05
C TYR A 45 -4.26 5.10 4.80
N SER A 46 -3.64 6.27 5.01
CA SER A 46 -3.06 7.09 3.94
C SER A 46 -2.03 6.25 3.21
N VAL A 47 -2.42 5.70 2.05
CA VAL A 47 -1.50 4.93 1.22
C VAL A 47 -0.36 5.86 0.84
N HIS A 48 0.84 5.61 1.38
CA HIS A 48 2.02 6.44 1.15
C HIS A 48 2.11 6.84 -0.32
N THR A 49 2.06 8.15 -0.58
CA THR A 49 2.12 8.68 -1.93
C THR A 49 3.46 8.27 -2.54
N THR A 50 3.42 7.54 -3.65
CA THR A 50 4.62 7.08 -4.37
C THR A 50 5.60 8.22 -4.65
N THR A 51 5.06 9.42 -4.88
CA THR A 51 5.81 10.68 -5.02
C THR A 51 6.63 11.03 -3.78
N GLY A 52 6.06 10.92 -2.59
CA GLY A 52 6.77 11.21 -1.33
C GLY A 52 7.91 10.22 -1.09
N LEU A 53 7.65 8.93 -1.32
CA LEU A 53 8.70 7.91 -1.25
C LEU A 53 9.83 8.16 -2.26
N PHE A 54 9.49 8.57 -3.48
CA PHE A 54 10.47 8.89 -4.53
C PHE A 54 11.33 10.10 -4.14
N VAL A 55 10.71 11.20 -3.70
CA VAL A 55 11.42 12.42 -3.29
C VAL A 55 12.35 12.13 -2.10
N VAL A 56 11.86 11.45 -1.07
CA VAL A 56 12.68 11.07 0.10
C VAL A 56 13.84 10.18 -0.33
N THR A 57 13.59 9.17 -1.18
CA THR A 57 14.66 8.27 -1.65
C THR A 57 15.70 9.03 -2.48
N ALA A 58 15.27 9.96 -3.34
CA ALA A 58 16.17 10.80 -4.14
C ALA A 58 17.04 11.70 -3.25
N LEU A 59 16.44 12.38 -2.27
CA LEU A 59 17.17 13.21 -1.30
C LEU A 59 18.16 12.40 -0.47
N MET A 60 17.78 11.18 -0.06
CA MET A 60 18.64 10.28 0.72
C MET A 60 19.76 9.64 -0.09
N THR A 61 19.75 9.75 -1.43
CA THR A 61 20.77 9.15 -2.28
C THR A 61 22.14 9.80 -2.08
N VAL A 62 22.20 11.14 -1.95
CA VAL A 62 23.47 11.85 -1.75
C VAL A 62 24.12 11.49 -0.39
N PRO A 63 23.42 11.56 0.76
CA PRO A 63 23.96 11.09 2.03
C PRO A 63 24.34 9.61 2.02
N ALA A 64 23.54 8.75 1.39
CA ALA A 64 23.79 7.31 1.35
C ALA A 64 25.06 6.92 0.57
N LEU A 65 25.46 7.72 -0.42
CA LEU A 65 26.72 7.55 -1.15
C LEU A 65 27.90 8.23 -0.43
N TRP A 66 27.64 9.35 0.26
CA TRP A 66 28.69 10.09 0.95
C TRP A 66 29.13 9.43 2.26
N ALA A 67 28.20 8.84 3.02
CA ALA A 67 28.48 8.17 4.29
C ALA A 67 29.55 7.05 4.20
N PRO A 68 29.48 6.09 3.24
CA PRO A 68 30.52 5.07 3.11
C PRO A 68 31.87 5.66 2.68
N LEU A 69 31.87 6.73 1.90
CA LEU A 69 33.10 7.42 1.49
C LEU A 69 33.79 8.09 2.68
N MET A 70 33.00 8.74 3.55
CA MET A 70 33.49 9.32 4.80
C MET A 70 33.97 8.26 5.79
N LEU A 71 33.33 7.08 5.83
CA LEU A 71 33.80 5.95 6.64
C LEU A 71 35.19 5.45 6.20
N ILE A 72 35.47 5.41 4.89
CA ILE A 72 36.80 5.04 4.38
C ILE A 72 37.86 6.06 4.85
N ILE A 73 37.54 7.36 4.78
CA ILE A 73 38.43 8.42 5.27
C ILE A 73 38.63 8.31 6.79
N ALA A 74 37.57 8.03 7.54
CA ALA A 74 37.63 7.82 8.99
C ALA A 74 38.53 6.64 9.37
N LEU A 75 38.43 5.51 8.66
CA LEU A 75 39.30 4.36 8.84
C LEU A 75 40.77 4.72 8.59
N ALA A 76 41.06 5.50 7.54
CA ALA A 76 42.40 5.97 7.23
C ALA A 76 42.98 6.90 8.33
N SER A 77 42.11 7.64 9.03
CA SER A 77 42.53 8.52 10.14
C SER A 77 42.86 7.78 11.45
N LEU A 78 42.64 6.47 11.53
CA LEU A 78 42.83 5.63 12.73
C LEU A 78 42.10 6.13 13.99
N ASN A 79 41.11 7.02 13.83
CA ASN A 79 40.33 7.55 14.93
C ASN A 79 39.10 6.67 15.20
N LEU A 80 39.19 5.83 16.24
CA LEU A 80 38.18 4.84 16.58
C LEU A 80 36.78 5.46 16.79
N ILE A 81 36.71 6.64 17.42
CA ILE A 81 35.43 7.34 17.67
C ILE A 81 34.77 7.72 16.34
N VAL A 82 35.54 8.32 15.43
CA VAL A 82 35.04 8.74 14.12
C VAL A 82 34.63 7.53 13.27
N VAL A 83 35.37 6.42 13.36
CA VAL A 83 35.03 5.15 12.69
C VAL A 83 33.68 4.61 13.17
N VAL A 84 33.43 4.59 14.48
CA VAL A 84 32.16 4.10 15.04
C VAL A 84 30.98 4.96 14.58
N PHE A 85 31.09 6.28 14.65
CA PHE A 85 30.04 7.18 14.16
C PHE A 85 29.85 7.09 12.63
N GLY A 86 30.94 6.94 11.87
CA GLY A 86 30.90 6.72 10.43
C GLY A 86 30.18 5.42 10.05
N LEU A 87 30.40 4.34 10.80
CA LEU A 87 29.71 3.07 10.62
C LEU A 87 28.21 3.21 10.87
N LEU A 88 27.82 3.83 11.99
CA LEU A 88 26.42 4.07 12.33
C LEU A 88 25.71 4.91 11.25
N ALA A 89 26.35 6.01 10.82
CA ALA A 89 25.81 6.86 9.77
C ALA A 89 25.65 6.09 8.45
N THR A 90 26.66 5.30 8.06
CA THR A 90 26.60 4.47 6.85
C THR A 90 25.44 3.47 6.91
N VAL A 91 25.29 2.74 8.02
CA VAL A 91 24.19 1.79 8.17
C VAL A 91 22.83 2.48 8.10
N LEU A 92 22.66 3.63 8.76
CA LEU A 92 21.40 4.37 8.76
C LEU A 92 21.04 4.93 7.39
N PHE A 93 21.96 5.63 6.74
CA PHE A 93 21.69 6.28 5.45
C PHE A 93 21.61 5.27 4.31
N THR A 94 22.56 4.34 4.21
CA THR A 94 22.57 3.33 3.15
C THR A 94 21.46 2.29 3.35
N GLY A 95 21.20 1.89 4.60
CA GLY A 95 20.09 0.99 4.94
C GLY A 95 18.73 1.61 4.64
N GLY A 96 18.49 2.85 5.06
CA GLY A 96 17.25 3.59 4.76
C GLY A 96 17.04 3.78 3.25
N TRP A 97 18.11 4.10 2.52
CA TRP A 97 18.07 4.24 1.06
C TRP A 97 17.73 2.93 0.34
N LEU A 98 18.31 1.80 0.75
CA LEU A 98 18.01 0.47 0.19
C LEU A 98 16.55 0.06 0.43
N LEU A 99 16.00 0.34 1.62
CA LEU A 99 14.59 0.13 1.91
C LEU A 99 13.69 1.00 1.02
N GLY A 100 14.06 2.27 0.82
CA GLY A 100 13.38 3.18 -0.10
C GLY A 100 13.33 2.63 -1.53
N ILE A 101 14.48 2.18 -2.06
CA ILE A 101 14.58 1.57 -3.39
C ILE A 101 13.75 0.29 -3.49
N LYS A 102 13.81 -0.58 -2.48
CA LYS A 102 13.01 -1.83 -2.46
C LYS A 102 11.52 -1.51 -2.54
N ASN A 103 11.06 -0.55 -1.73
CA ASN A 103 9.66 -0.13 -1.74
C ASN A 103 9.25 0.51 -3.08
N LEU A 104 10.10 1.33 -3.68
CA LEU A 104 9.86 1.88 -5.02
C LEU A 104 9.76 0.79 -6.09
N ARG A 105 10.62 -0.23 -6.05
CA ARG A 105 10.57 -1.37 -6.96
C ARG A 105 9.27 -2.16 -6.80
N HIS A 106 8.84 -2.41 -5.56
CA HIS A 106 7.56 -3.06 -5.30
C HIS A 106 6.39 -2.23 -5.83
N GLU A 107 6.36 -0.93 -5.56
CA GLU A 107 5.31 -0.04 -6.05
C GLU A 107 5.32 0.07 -7.58
N TRP A 108 6.49 0.02 -8.23
CA TRP A 108 6.60 0.03 -9.68
C TRP A 108 6.05 -1.25 -10.32
N ARG A 109 6.41 -2.43 -9.79
CA ARG A 109 5.85 -3.72 -10.22
C ARG A 109 4.33 -3.74 -10.03
N ALA A 110 3.87 -3.25 -8.88
CA ALA A 110 2.47 -3.16 -8.55
C ALA A 110 1.71 -2.21 -9.50
N SER A 111 2.28 -1.04 -9.80
CA SER A 111 1.74 -0.09 -10.78
C SER A 111 1.65 -0.68 -12.18
N ARG A 112 2.64 -1.46 -12.61
CA ARG A 112 2.61 -2.16 -13.91
C ARG A 112 1.48 -3.18 -13.97
N LEU A 113 1.31 -3.99 -12.93
CA LEU A 113 0.22 -4.97 -12.83
C LEU A 113 -1.16 -4.28 -12.83
N ARG A 114 -1.30 -3.17 -12.10
CA ARG A 114 -2.51 -2.33 -12.11
C ARG A 114 -2.86 -1.82 -13.51
N ARG A 115 -1.86 -1.31 -14.25
CA ARG A 115 -2.06 -0.86 -15.64
C ARG A 115 -2.50 -1.99 -16.57
N LEU A 116 -1.93 -3.18 -16.42
CA LEU A 116 -2.34 -4.35 -17.22
C LEU A 116 -3.78 -4.77 -16.94
N LYS A 117 -4.22 -4.66 -15.69
CA LYS A 117 -5.60 -4.98 -15.29
C LYS A 117 -6.60 -3.83 -15.45
N GLY A 118 -6.15 -2.64 -15.85
CA GLY A 118 -7.00 -1.45 -15.96
C GLY A 118 -7.52 -0.89 -14.62
N LEU A 119 -7.01 -1.37 -13.49
CA LEU A 119 -7.47 -0.99 -12.14
C LEU A 119 -6.60 0.13 -11.57
N PRO A 120 -7.19 1.21 -10.99
CA PRO A 120 -6.42 2.23 -10.34
C PRO A 120 -5.88 1.77 -8.97
N LYS A 121 -5.01 2.58 -8.37
CA LYS A 121 -4.54 2.34 -7.01
C LYS A 121 -5.68 2.60 -6.03
N PRO A 122 -6.03 1.65 -5.14
CA PRO A 122 -7.03 1.90 -4.09
C PRO A 122 -6.48 2.98 -3.14
N ARG A 123 -7.23 4.06 -2.95
CA ARG A 123 -6.84 5.17 -2.05
C ARG A 123 -7.64 5.19 -0.76
N PHE A 124 -8.94 4.99 -0.87
CA PHE A 124 -9.85 4.96 0.27
C PHE A 124 -10.70 3.71 0.17
N ALA A 125 -10.54 2.82 1.15
CA ALA A 125 -11.43 1.69 1.32
C ALA A 125 -12.84 2.19 1.63
N LEU A 126 -13.84 1.55 1.03
CA LEU A 126 -15.24 1.83 1.28
C LEU A 126 -15.87 0.67 2.04
N THR A 127 -16.87 1.01 2.85
CA THR A 127 -17.77 0.01 3.44
C THR A 127 -18.69 -0.56 2.37
N ASP A 128 -19.19 -1.78 2.60
CA ASP A 128 -20.09 -2.46 1.67
C ASP A 128 -21.36 -1.63 1.42
N ASP A 129 -21.91 -0.94 2.42
CA ASP A 129 -23.07 -0.05 2.24
C ASP A 129 -22.77 1.15 1.33
N GLN A 130 -21.59 1.75 1.45
CA GLN A 130 -21.16 2.87 0.59
C GLN A 130 -20.89 2.40 -0.84
N ALA A 131 -20.22 1.25 -0.98
CA ALA A 131 -19.95 0.66 -2.28
C ALA A 131 -21.26 0.28 -2.96
N ARG A 132 -22.16 -0.41 -2.25
CA ARG A 132 -23.46 -0.84 -2.78
C ARG A 132 -24.31 0.33 -3.25
N ALA A 133 -24.41 1.40 -2.47
CA ALA A 133 -25.14 2.60 -2.87
C ALA A 133 -24.59 3.22 -4.17
N TRP A 134 -23.27 3.12 -4.38
CA TRP A 134 -22.66 3.58 -5.63
C TRP A 134 -22.96 2.66 -6.81
N PHE A 135 -22.90 1.33 -6.63
CA PHE A 135 -23.22 0.33 -7.65
C PHE A 135 -24.71 0.30 -8.02
N GLU A 136 -25.60 0.56 -7.05
CA GLU A 136 -27.04 0.78 -7.27
C GLU A 136 -27.27 2.01 -8.16
N ALA A 137 -26.53 3.10 -7.95
CA ALA A 137 -26.65 4.32 -8.74
C ALA A 137 -25.91 4.26 -10.10
N ASN A 138 -24.92 3.37 -10.24
CA ASN A 138 -24.05 3.26 -11.41
C ASN A 138 -23.94 1.77 -11.82
N PRO A 139 -24.84 1.28 -12.70
CA PRO A 139 -24.82 -0.11 -13.11
C PRO A 139 -23.49 -0.46 -13.79
N SER A 140 -22.72 -1.34 -13.16
CA SER A 140 -21.33 -1.60 -13.54
C SER A 140 -20.95 -3.09 -13.49
N GLY A 141 -21.86 -3.94 -13.97
CA GLY A 141 -21.59 -5.38 -14.19
C GLY A 141 -21.37 -6.21 -12.93
N ILE A 142 -21.49 -5.61 -11.74
CA ILE A 142 -21.44 -6.29 -10.45
C ILE A 142 -22.85 -6.43 -9.91
N ASP A 143 -23.24 -7.67 -9.63
CA ASP A 143 -24.56 -7.96 -9.09
C ASP A 143 -24.69 -7.51 -7.62
N ILE A 144 -25.81 -6.88 -7.29
CA ILE A 144 -26.12 -6.40 -5.94
C ILE A 144 -26.68 -7.59 -5.12
N THR A 145 -25.79 -8.40 -4.57
CA THR A 145 -26.13 -9.61 -3.80
C THR A 145 -25.41 -9.66 -2.45
N ARG A 146 -25.97 -10.42 -1.50
CA ARG A 146 -25.38 -10.68 -0.18
C ARG A 146 -23.97 -11.27 -0.28
N ASN A 147 -23.68 -12.04 -1.33
CA ASN A 147 -22.35 -12.63 -1.55
C ASN A 147 -21.29 -11.59 -1.91
N ASN A 148 -21.67 -10.56 -2.69
CA ASN A 148 -20.75 -9.50 -3.11
C ASN A 148 -20.59 -8.42 -2.02
N PHE A 149 -21.64 -8.17 -1.25
CA PHE A 149 -21.68 -7.17 -0.18
C PHE A 149 -22.07 -7.81 1.17
N PRO A 150 -21.26 -8.72 1.72
CA PRO A 150 -21.61 -9.51 2.91
C PRO A 150 -21.85 -8.63 4.15
N ASP A 151 -21.14 -7.51 4.27
CA ASP A 151 -21.18 -6.65 5.45
C ASP A 151 -22.25 -5.54 5.33
N SER A 152 -23.10 -5.58 4.28
CA SER A 152 -24.14 -4.57 4.09
C SER A 152 -25.29 -4.74 5.08
N THR A 153 -25.62 -3.66 5.79
CA THR A 153 -26.67 -3.63 6.82
C THR A 153 -28.09 -3.54 6.24
N ARG A 154 -28.20 -3.25 4.95
CA ARG A 154 -29.49 -3.03 4.27
C ARG A 154 -30.01 -4.33 3.66
N PRO A 155 -31.34 -4.54 3.60
CA PRO A 155 -31.92 -5.72 2.96
C PRO A 155 -31.55 -5.78 1.47
N PHE A 156 -31.38 -6.99 0.95
CA PHE A 156 -31.20 -7.24 -0.48
C PHE A 156 -32.55 -7.52 -1.16
N PRO A 157 -32.63 -7.34 -2.50
CA PRO A 157 -33.84 -7.67 -3.25
C PRO A 157 -34.25 -9.13 -3.01
N GLY A 158 -35.44 -9.36 -2.48
CA GLY A 158 -35.97 -10.70 -2.17
C GLY A 158 -35.76 -11.20 -0.74
N GLU A 159 -35.14 -10.41 0.14
CA GLU A 159 -35.00 -10.73 1.58
C GLU A 159 -36.09 -10.06 2.46
N ALA A 160 -37.16 -9.53 1.86
CA ALA A 160 -38.28 -8.87 2.55
C ALA A 160 -39.46 -9.80 2.78
#